data_AF-A0A0G0R3R1-F1
#
_entry.id   AF-A0A0G0R3R1-F1
#
_cell.length_a   1.000
_cell.length_b   1.000
_cell.length_c   1.000
_cell.angle_alpha   90.00
_cell.angle_beta   90.00
_cell.angle_gamma   90.00
#
_symmetry.space_group_name_H-M   'P 1'
#
loop_
_entity.id
_entity.type
_entity.pdbx_description
1 polymer ?
#
loop_
_entity_poly.entity_id
_entity_poly.type
_entity_poly.pdbx_seq_one_letter_code
_entity_poly.pdbx_strand_id
1 'polypeptide(L)'
;MNRNKIAIESLSMDLLRVALGYHRGSNKMTKNFLREAKKRVNEVEKSKVKPYFVKILKRIPTDLSKKDTGRIAEDALMYSNLCRNYAKKFL
;
A
#
# COMPACT_ATOMS: atom_id res chain seq x y z
N MET A 1 -13.99 -11.25 -12.09
CA MET A 1 -12.79 -10.53 -11.59
C MET A 1 -13.01 -10.17 -10.12
N ASN A 2 -12.13 -10.58 -9.21
CA ASN A 2 -12.29 -10.32 -7.77
C ASN A 2 -11.94 -8.84 -7.48
N ARG A 3 -12.93 -8.02 -7.10
CA ARG A 3 -12.75 -6.58 -6.84
C ARG A 3 -11.67 -6.30 -5.79
N ASN A 4 -11.63 -7.09 -4.72
CA ASN A 4 -10.61 -6.95 -3.67
C ASN A 4 -9.22 -7.30 -4.20
N LYS A 5 -9.11 -8.29 -5.09
CA LYS A 5 -7.82 -8.65 -5.70
C LYS A 5 -7.24 -7.47 -6.47
N ILE A 6 -8.05 -6.86 -7.34
CA ILE A 6 -7.64 -5.68 -8.13
C ILE A 6 -7.22 -4.53 -7.21
N ALA A 7 -8.02 -4.23 -6.18
CA ALA A 7 -7.74 -3.14 -5.25
C ALA A 7 -6.42 -3.38 -4.47
N ILE A 8 -6.19 -4.60 -4.01
CA ILE A 8 -4.99 -4.96 -3.23
C ILE A 8 -3.73 -5.04 -4.11
N GLU A 9 -3.85 -5.54 -5.34
CA GLU A 9 -2.75 -5.54 -6.31
C GLU A 9 -2.41 -4.11 -6.74
N SER A 10 -3.42 -3.26 -6.97
CA SER A 10 -3.22 -1.84 -7.26
C SER A 10 -2.53 -1.12 -6.09
N LEU A 11 -2.99 -1.37 -4.86
CA LEU A 11 -2.36 -0.87 -3.65
C LEU A 11 -0.89 -1.30 -3.55
N SER A 12 -0.60 -2.58 -3.81
CA SER A 12 0.77 -3.10 -3.81
C SER A 12 1.68 -2.35 -4.80
N MET A 13 1.18 -2.10 -6.00
CA MET A 13 1.92 -1.41 -7.05
C MET A 13 2.14 0.08 -6.73
N ASP A 14 1.14 0.76 -6.17
CA ASP A 14 1.28 2.15 -5.75
C ASP A 14 2.28 2.30 -4.61
N LEU A 15 2.24 1.39 -3.62
CA LEU A 15 3.22 1.33 -2.54
C LEU A 15 4.65 1.06 -3.03
N LEU A 16 4.82 0.19 -4.03
CA LEU A 16 6.12 -0.06 -4.64
C LEU A 16 6.67 1.21 -5.31
N ARG A 17 5.82 1.96 -6.01
CA ARG A 17 6.20 3.23 -6.64
C ARG A 17 6.54 4.30 -5.61
N VAL A 18 5.87 4.32 -4.45
CA VAL A 18 6.24 5.19 -3.34
C VAL A 18 7.64 4.86 -2.82
N ALA A 19 7.92 3.58 -2.55
CA ALA A 19 9.23 3.13 -2.08
C ALA A 19 10.34 3.51 -3.06
N LEU A 20 10.19 3.15 -4.33
CA LEU A 20 11.17 3.47 -5.38
C LEU A 20 11.32 4.99 -5.58
N GLY A 21 10.21 5.73 -5.51
CA GLY A 21 10.20 7.17 -5.70
C GLY A 21 10.97 7.91 -4.60
N TYR A 22 10.77 7.56 -3.33
CA TYR A 22 11.56 8.13 -2.23
C TYR A 22 13.03 7.70 -2.27
N HIS A 23 13.34 6.43 -2.56
CA HIS A 23 14.72 5.97 -2.71
C HIS A 23 15.49 6.69 -3.83
N ARG A 24 14.79 7.13 -4.88
CA ARG A 24 15.37 7.84 -6.04
C ARG A 24 15.28 9.37 -5.93
N GLY A 25 14.76 9.91 -4.84
CA GLY A 25 14.57 11.36 -4.65
C GLY A 25 13.46 12.00 -5.50
N SER A 26 12.57 11.21 -6.13
CA SER A 26 11.49 11.71 -7.00
C SER A 26 10.25 12.13 -6.21
N ASN A 27 10.34 13.26 -5.52
CA ASN A 27 9.33 13.66 -4.53
C ASN A 27 7.95 13.99 -5.12
N LYS A 28 7.86 14.58 -6.32
CA LYS A 28 6.57 14.98 -6.92
C LYS A 28 5.72 13.79 -7.31
N MET A 29 6.30 12.83 -8.03
CA MET A 29 5.63 11.58 -8.43
C MET A 29 5.23 10.75 -7.21
N THR A 30 6.13 10.66 -6.23
CA THR A 30 5.91 9.89 -5.00
C THR A 30 4.68 10.37 -4.23
N LYS A 31 4.49 11.69 -4.10
CA LYS A 31 3.30 12.26 -3.43
C LYS A 31 1.99 11.84 -4.09
N ASN A 32 1.96 11.71 -5.42
CA ASN A 32 0.77 11.25 -6.13
C ASN A 32 0.47 9.77 -5.80
N PHE A 33 1.47 8.89 -5.89
CA PHE A 33 1.28 7.48 -5.53
C PHE A 33 0.97 7.27 -4.05
N LEU A 34 1.51 8.11 -3.16
CA LEU A 34 1.17 8.10 -1.74
C LEU A 34 -0.32 8.39 -1.51
N ARG A 35 -0.86 9.37 -2.24
CA ARG A 35 -2.28 9.73 -2.20
C ARG A 35 -3.15 8.59 -2.75
N GLU A 36 -2.78 8.02 -3.90
CA GLU A 36 -3.51 6.89 -4.47
C GLU A 36 -3.48 5.66 -3.56
N ALA A 37 -2.32 5.31 -2.99
CA ALA A 37 -2.22 4.20 -2.04
C ALA A 37 -3.16 4.38 -0.84
N LYS A 38 -3.22 5.59 -0.25
CA LYS A 38 -4.15 5.89 0.86
C LYS A 38 -5.62 5.76 0.42
N LYS A 39 -5.94 6.12 -0.82
CA LYS A 39 -7.28 5.94 -1.39
C LYS A 39 -7.62 4.46 -1.60
N ARG A 40 -6.70 3.66 -2.18
CA ARG A 40 -6.90 2.23 -2.45
C ARG A 40 -7.20 1.41 -1.19
N VAL A 41 -6.65 1.79 -0.03
CA VAL A 41 -6.98 1.17 1.26
C VAL A 41 -8.49 1.21 1.55
N ASN A 42 -9.19 2.26 1.11
CA ASN A 42 -10.63 2.41 1.30
C ASN A 42 -11.48 1.67 0.25
N GLU A 43 -10.89 1.28 -0.87
CA GLU A 43 -11.57 0.50 -1.93
C GLU A 43 -11.66 -0.99 -1.59
N VAL A 44 -10.88 -1.47 -0.61
CA VAL A 44 -10.91 -2.87 -0.17
C VAL A 44 -12.13 -3.11 0.72
N GLU A 45 -12.97 -4.07 0.33
CA GLU A 45 -14.10 -4.53 1.12
C GLU A 45 -13.60 -5.38 2.31
N LYS A 46 -13.46 -4.73 3.48
CA LYS A 46 -12.79 -5.28 4.67
C LYS A 46 -13.47 -6.53 5.26
N SER A 47 -14.77 -6.72 5.01
CA SER A 47 -15.52 -7.93 5.41
C SER A 47 -15.11 -9.18 4.64
N LYS A 48 -14.50 -9.01 3.46
CA LYS A 48 -14.10 -10.11 2.55
C LYS A 48 -12.59 -10.38 2.57
N VAL A 49 -11.88 -9.89 3.58
CA VAL A 49 -10.46 -10.18 3.78
C VAL A 49 -10.22 -10.69 5.19
N LYS A 50 -9.09 -11.38 5.39
CA LYS A 50 -8.78 -11.98 6.69
C LYS A 50 -8.60 -10.88 7.76
N PRO A 51 -9.03 -11.10 9.02
CA PRO A 51 -8.96 -10.09 10.08
C PRO A 51 -7.57 -9.49 10.31
N TYR A 52 -6.50 -10.30 10.20
CA TYR A 52 -5.14 -9.79 10.34
C TYR A 52 -4.78 -8.79 9.21
N PHE A 53 -5.28 -9.02 8.00
CA PHE A 53 -5.00 -8.15 6.86
C PHE A 53 -5.76 -6.82 6.98
N VAL A 54 -6.95 -6.83 7.61
CA VAL A 54 -7.64 -5.59 7.99
C VAL A 54 -6.78 -4.74 8.93
N LYS A 55 -6.08 -5.36 9.90
CA LYS A 55 -5.17 -4.63 10.79
C LYS A 55 -4.01 -4.00 10.02
N ILE A 56 -3.45 -4.71 9.03
CA ILE A 56 -2.41 -4.20 8.13
C ILE A 56 -2.93 -3.00 7.34
N LEU A 57 -4.08 -3.14 6.67
CA LEU A 57 -4.69 -2.08 5.85
C LEU A 57 -4.94 -0.79 6.67
N LYS A 58 -5.37 -0.92 7.93
CA LYS A 58 -5.60 0.23 8.81
C LYS A 58 -4.32 0.97 9.21
N ARG A 59 -3.16 0.31 9.22
CA ARG A 59 -1.88 0.92 9.58
C ARG A 59 -1.23 1.69 8.44
N ILE A 60 -1.46 1.25 7.19
CA ILE A 60 -0.84 1.84 5.98
C ILE A 60 -0.97 3.37 5.96
N PRO A 61 -2.14 4.01 6.09
CA PRO A 61 -2.24 5.46 6.01
C PRO A 61 -1.46 6.19 7.11
N THR A 62 -1.44 5.64 8.32
CA THR A 62 -0.73 6.21 9.48
C THR A 62 0.78 6.14 9.28
N ASP A 63 1.31 4.97 8.91
CA ASP A 63 2.74 4.79 8.70
C ASP A 63 3.26 5.61 7.51
N LEU A 64 2.45 5.77 6.46
CA LEU A 64 2.73 6.61 5.30
C LEU A 64 2.50 8.11 5.51
N SER A 65 2.22 8.55 6.73
CA SER A 65 2.07 9.98 7.07
C SER A 65 3.21 10.50 7.97
N LYS A 66 4.25 9.68 8.19
CA LYS A 66 5.47 10.07 8.90
C LYS A 66 6.21 11.19 8.15
N LYS A 67 7.08 11.93 8.85
CA LYS A 67 7.90 13.00 8.26
C LYS A 67 9.14 12.46 7.55
N ASP A 68 9.70 11.36 8.05
CA ASP A 68 10.91 10.74 7.51
C ASP A 68 10.60 9.97 6.22
N THR A 69 11.08 10.49 5.10
CA THR A 69 10.89 9.89 3.77
C THR A 69 11.62 8.56 3.61
N GLY A 70 12.76 8.37 4.28
CA GLY A 70 13.48 7.10 4.28
C GLY A 70 12.64 6.03 4.98
N ARG A 71 12.10 6.36 6.14
CA ARG A 71 11.19 5.46 6.85
C ARG A 71 9.91 5.15 6.08
N ILE A 72 9.33 6.15 5.40
CA ILE A 72 8.16 5.93 4.54
C ILE A 72 8.50 4.98 3.38
N ALA A 73 9.70 5.09 2.80
CA ALA A 73 10.13 4.21 1.70
C ALA A 73 10.18 2.74 2.14
N GLU A 74 10.79 2.47 3.29
CA GLU A 74 10.86 1.12 3.87
C GLU A 74 9.49 0.57 4.22
N ASP A 75 8.66 1.35 4.93
CA ASP A 75 7.31 0.95 5.30
C ASP A 75 6.45 0.66 4.05
N ALA A 76 6.56 1.50 3.01
CA ALA A 76 5.88 1.30 1.73
C ALA A 76 6.31 0.00 1.03
N LEU A 77 7.62 -0.30 1.01
CA LEU A 77 8.14 -1.54 0.42
C LEU A 77 7.64 -2.78 1.17
N MET A 78 7.65 -2.73 2.51
CA MET A 78 7.10 -3.80 3.34
C MET A 78 5.62 -4.03 3.02
N TYR A 79 4.80 -2.97 3.04
CA TYR A 79 3.37 -3.08 2.76
C TYR A 79 3.08 -3.53 1.32
N SER A 80 3.90 -3.12 0.35
CA SER A 80 3.79 -3.58 -1.03
C SER A 80 3.91 -5.11 -1.11
N ASN A 81 4.91 -5.68 -0.44
CA ASN A 81 5.12 -7.13 -0.39
C ASN A 81 3.99 -7.85 0.35
N LEU A 82 3.52 -7.32 1.48
CA LEU A 82 2.40 -7.90 2.23
C LEU A 82 1.12 -7.93 1.39
N CYS A 83 0.80 -6.85 0.68
CA CYS A 83 -0.36 -6.79 -0.21
C CYS A 83 -0.25 -7.78 -1.38
N ARG A 84 0.92 -7.82 -2.04
CA ARG A 84 1.17 -8.76 -3.15
C ARG A 84 1.02 -10.22 -2.71
N ASN A 85 1.66 -10.57 -1.59
CA ASN A 85 1.62 -11.94 -1.06
C ASN A 85 0.21 -12.31 -0.60
N TYR A 86 -0.52 -11.38 -0.01
CA TYR A 86 -1.91 -11.60 0.37
C TYR A 86 -2.79 -11.88 -0.86
N ALA A 87 -2.70 -11.03 -1.89
CA ALA A 87 -3.47 -11.21 -3.12
C ALA A 87 -3.14 -12.55 -3.81
N LYS A 88 -1.87 -12.93 -3.88
CA LYS A 88 -1.44 -14.20 -4.50
C LYS A 88 -1.94 -15.44 -3.75
N LYS A 89 -1.97 -15.39 -2.41
CA LYS A 89 -2.27 -16.56 -1.58
C LYS A 89 -3.76 -16.72 -1.25
N PHE A 90 -4.50 -15.61 -1.15
CA PHE A 90 -5.85 -15.62 -0.57
C PHE A 90 -6.96 -15.08 -1.47
N LEU A 91 -6.67 -14.56 -2.67
CA LEU A 91 -7.66 -13.94 -3.57
C LEU A 91 -7.56 -14.38 -5.02
#